data_AF-A0A7Y3N511-F1
#
_entry.id   AF-A0A7Y3N511-F1
#
_cell.length_a   1.000
_cell.length_b   1.000
_cell.length_c   1.000
_cell.angle_alpha   90.00
_cell.angle_beta   90.00
_cell.angle_gamma   90.00
#
_symmetry.space_group_name_H-M   'P 1'
#
loop_
_entity.id
_entity.type
_entity.pdbx_description
1 polymer ?
#
loop_
_entity_poly.entity_id
_entity_poly.type
_entity_poly.pdbx_seq_one_letter_code
_entity_poly.pdbx_strand_id
1 'polypeptide(L)'
;MFEETNHEVLDHKIRSITWSQRIVNSLFSYTYQNDFYKKLRWNIESSGLVSKIYKTFSRNQLLFHSVENYVAKNQEYTDLLQEYFVPLHKFPEFVDFLQSMKLQIGDSLMNITIRHVLEDRESLLNYAHHEMICFVMFFRGPKSIRFDNDLKQSAQKITNKVLELDGSYYLPYRPYQTSDQFERAYTKFKEFKKIKSKYDPGDLFINQFYKNYLYEAM
;
A
#
# COMPACT_ATOMS: atom_id res chain seq x y z
N MET A 1 19.91 5.47 46.67
CA MET A 1 20.50 4.25 46.07
C MET A 1 19.70 4.02 44.80
N PHE A 2 20.17 4.57 43.68
CA PHE A 2 19.50 4.39 42.39
C PHE A 2 19.80 2.97 41.91
N GLU A 3 18.76 2.18 41.68
CA GLU A 3 18.88 0.83 41.10
C GLU A 3 19.39 0.95 39.65
N GLU A 4 20.69 0.74 39.49
CA GLU A 4 21.40 0.70 38.20
C GLU A 4 21.13 -0.57 37.37
N THR A 5 20.09 -1.35 37.67
CA THR A 5 19.98 -2.75 37.21
C THR A 5 18.81 -3.04 36.24
N ASN A 6 18.38 -2.07 35.42
CA ASN A 6 17.33 -2.32 34.41
C ASN A 6 17.61 -1.80 32.98
N HIS A 7 18.67 -1.03 32.74
CA HIS A 7 18.95 -0.50 31.40
C HIS A 7 19.56 -1.54 30.44
N GLU A 8 20.50 -2.38 30.91
CA GLU A 8 21.15 -3.39 30.07
C GLU A 8 20.20 -4.52 29.63
N VAL A 9 19.27 -4.93 30.50
CA VAL A 9 18.29 -5.99 30.20
C VAL A 9 17.25 -5.51 29.18
N LEU A 10 16.82 -4.24 29.28
CA LEU A 10 15.96 -3.61 28.28
C LEU A 10 16.69 -3.45 26.95
N ASP A 11 17.95 -2.98 26.95
CA ASP A 11 18.74 -2.80 25.74
C ASP A 11 19.04 -4.15 25.05
N HIS A 12 19.33 -5.21 25.81
CA HIS A 12 19.53 -6.55 25.25
C HIS A 12 18.24 -7.13 24.64
N LYS A 13 17.08 -6.96 25.31
CA LYS A 13 15.78 -7.35 24.74
C LYS A 13 15.48 -6.57 23.47
N ILE A 14 15.66 -5.24 23.47
CA ILE A 14 15.46 -4.37 22.29
C ILE A 14 16.40 -4.76 21.14
N ARG A 15 17.67 -5.06 21.40
CA ARG A 15 18.66 -5.52 20.42
C ARG A 15 18.33 -6.89 19.82
N SER A 16 17.85 -7.83 20.64
CA SER A 16 17.42 -9.15 20.17
C SER A 16 16.17 -9.10 19.26
N ILE A 17 15.26 -8.14 19.53
CA ILE A 17 14.10 -7.85 18.69
C ILE A 17 14.54 -7.26 17.36
N THR A 18 15.52 -6.36 17.37
CA THR A 18 16.05 -5.79 16.12
C THR A 18 16.73 -6.86 15.26
N TRP A 19 17.41 -7.84 15.85
CA TRP A 19 18.09 -8.89 15.08
C TRP A 19 17.13 -9.86 14.38
N SER A 20 16.12 -10.34 15.11
CA SER A 20 15.07 -11.20 14.55
C SER A 20 14.23 -10.45 13.51
N GLN A 21 13.84 -9.20 13.76
CA GLN A 21 13.18 -8.34 12.77
C GLN A 21 14.07 -8.13 11.54
N ARG A 22 15.38 -7.93 11.70
CA ARG A 22 16.33 -7.79 10.59
C ARG A 22 16.41 -9.05 9.75
N ILE A 23 16.34 -10.24 10.34
CA ILE A 23 16.31 -11.52 9.61
C ILE A 23 15.00 -11.67 8.85
N VAL A 24 13.86 -11.43 9.48
CA VAL A 24 12.54 -11.47 8.81
C VAL A 24 12.49 -10.45 7.67
N ASN A 25 12.96 -9.22 7.89
CA ASN A 25 13.05 -8.18 6.85
C ASN A 25 14.08 -8.52 5.76
N SER A 26 15.15 -9.26 6.08
CA SER A 26 16.09 -9.76 5.08
C SER A 26 15.45 -10.85 4.23
N LEU A 27 14.78 -11.82 4.85
CA LEU A 27 13.98 -12.83 4.16
C LEU A 27 12.96 -12.19 3.24
N PHE A 28 12.29 -11.12 3.70
CA PHE A 28 11.35 -10.33 2.90
C PHE A 28 11.96 -9.83 1.59
N SER A 29 13.19 -9.30 1.62
CA SER A 29 13.86 -8.86 0.39
C SER A 29 14.17 -10.01 -0.59
N TYR A 30 14.33 -11.24 -0.09
CA TYR A 30 14.56 -12.45 -0.88
C TYR A 30 13.27 -13.20 -1.28
N THR A 31 12.12 -12.84 -0.72
CA THR A 31 10.82 -13.41 -1.14
C THR A 31 10.39 -12.97 -2.54
N TYR A 32 11.07 -11.98 -3.12
CA TYR A 32 10.84 -11.53 -4.48
C TYR A 32 11.18 -12.65 -5.49
N GLN A 33 10.19 -13.05 -6.30
CA GLN A 33 10.28 -14.08 -7.35
C GLN A 33 10.65 -15.51 -6.88
N ASN A 34 10.51 -15.86 -5.60
CA ASN A 34 10.85 -17.21 -5.13
C ASN A 34 9.81 -17.79 -4.16
N ASP A 35 9.05 -18.77 -4.65
CA ASP A 35 7.98 -19.44 -3.91
C ASP A 35 8.46 -20.21 -2.68
N PHE A 36 9.71 -20.70 -2.68
CA PHE A 36 10.30 -21.34 -1.51
C PHE A 36 10.45 -20.33 -0.37
N TYR A 37 10.99 -19.14 -0.64
CA TYR A 37 11.13 -18.09 0.39
C TYR A 37 9.78 -17.56 0.86
N LYS A 38 8.77 -17.48 -0.03
CA LYS A 38 7.38 -17.15 0.34
C LYS A 38 6.79 -18.17 1.32
N LYS A 39 6.92 -19.48 1.03
CA LYS A 39 6.44 -20.56 1.92
C LYS A 39 7.22 -20.63 3.23
N LEU A 40 8.55 -20.46 3.18
CA LEU A 40 9.39 -20.45 4.37
C LEU A 40 8.99 -19.32 5.32
N ARG A 41 8.77 -18.11 4.79
CA ARG A 41 8.29 -16.96 5.55
C ARG A 41 6.95 -17.27 6.23
N TRP A 42 5.97 -17.76 5.47
CA TRP A 42 4.66 -18.12 6.02
C TRP A 42 4.75 -19.15 7.14
N ASN A 43 5.59 -20.18 6.97
CA ASN A 43 5.81 -21.20 7.99
C ASN A 43 6.43 -20.62 9.26
N ILE A 44 7.40 -19.70 9.14
CA ILE A 44 8.00 -19.02 10.30
C ILE A 44 6.96 -18.15 11.00
N GLU A 45 6.24 -17.30 10.27
CA GLU A 45 5.19 -16.42 10.81
C GLU A 45 4.07 -17.23 11.49
N SER A 46 3.67 -18.36 10.91
CA SER A 46 2.57 -19.21 11.40
C SER A 46 2.96 -20.19 12.52
N SER A 47 4.24 -20.52 12.67
CA SER A 47 4.74 -21.49 13.66
C SER A 47 4.54 -21.07 15.13
N GLY A 48 4.14 -19.82 15.36
CA GLY A 48 4.06 -19.25 16.70
C GLY A 48 5.42 -19.06 17.37
N LEU A 49 6.55 -19.28 16.69
CA LEU A 49 7.88 -18.93 17.20
C LEU A 49 7.97 -17.44 17.56
N VAL A 50 7.36 -16.58 16.73
CA VAL A 50 7.21 -15.13 16.98
C VAL A 50 6.22 -14.83 18.10
N SER A 51 5.36 -15.75 18.52
CA SER A 51 4.52 -15.57 19.72
C SER A 51 5.20 -16.09 20.99
N LYS A 52 6.01 -17.15 20.88
CA LYS A 52 6.71 -17.79 22.00
C LYS A 52 7.93 -17.00 22.48
N ILE A 53 8.61 -16.29 21.57
CA ILE A 53 9.73 -15.41 21.92
C ILE A 53 9.23 -14.10 22.60
N TYR A 54 7.93 -13.77 22.52
CA TYR A 54 7.40 -12.42 22.77
C TYR A 54 6.19 -12.45 23.73
N LYS A 55 6.41 -12.40 25.05
CA LYS A 55 5.32 -12.51 26.05
C LYS A 55 4.55 -11.21 26.33
N THR A 56 5.19 -10.04 26.36
CA THR A 56 4.54 -8.75 26.62
C THR A 56 5.38 -7.59 26.10
N PHE A 57 4.80 -6.72 25.27
CA PHE A 57 5.40 -5.48 24.80
C PHE A 57 4.42 -4.32 24.95
N SER A 58 4.95 -3.12 25.22
CA SER A 58 4.16 -1.91 25.02
C SER A 58 4.03 -1.63 23.52
N ARG A 59 2.93 -0.99 23.11
CA ARG A 59 2.74 -0.57 21.72
C ARG A 59 3.89 0.32 21.23
N ASN A 60 4.43 1.17 22.10
CA ASN A 60 5.58 2.02 21.77
C ASN A 60 6.84 1.20 21.50
N GLN A 61 7.11 0.14 22.26
CA GLN A 61 8.25 -0.74 22.00
C GLN A 61 8.14 -1.48 20.68
N LEU A 62 6.91 -1.88 20.29
CA LEU A 62 6.68 -2.52 19.00
C LEU A 62 6.78 -1.54 17.83
N LEU A 63 6.37 -0.29 18.00
CA LEU A 63 6.43 0.72 16.94
C LEU A 63 7.80 1.42 16.85
N PHE A 64 8.63 1.27 17.89
CA PHE A 64 9.99 1.83 17.92
C PHE A 64 10.94 1.00 17.06
N HIS A 65 11.02 1.36 15.79
CA HIS A 65 11.95 0.77 14.83
C HIS A 65 12.93 1.82 14.32
N SER A 66 14.19 1.41 14.10
CA SER A 66 15.21 2.28 13.50
C SER A 66 14.80 2.70 12.09
N VAL A 67 15.09 3.96 11.73
CA VAL A 67 14.90 4.49 10.36
C VAL A 67 15.68 3.65 9.33
N GLU A 68 16.77 3.02 9.75
CA GLU A 68 17.58 2.10 8.93
C GLU A 68 16.78 0.94 8.36
N ASN A 69 15.68 0.53 9.02
CA ASN A 69 14.79 -0.51 8.50
C ASN A 69 14.02 -0.09 7.24
N TYR A 70 13.88 1.22 7.01
CA TYR A 70 13.22 1.78 5.83
C TYR A 70 14.22 2.13 4.71
N VAL A 71 15.52 2.07 4.98
CA VAL A 71 16.54 2.24 3.94
C VAL A 71 16.48 1.01 3.03
N ALA A 72 16.18 1.23 1.75
CA ALA A 72 16.13 0.18 0.77
C ALA A 72 17.49 -0.52 0.67
N LYS A 73 17.58 -1.76 1.20
CA LYS A 73 18.80 -2.57 1.17
C LYS A 73 19.32 -2.84 -0.25
N ASN A 74 18.42 -2.84 -1.23
CA ASN A 74 18.75 -2.99 -2.64
C ASN A 74 18.20 -1.80 -3.43
N GLN A 75 19.10 -0.95 -3.93
CA GLN A 75 18.75 0.27 -4.63
C GLN A 75 18.20 0.03 -6.05
N GLU A 76 18.39 -1.17 -6.61
CA GLU A 76 17.86 -1.56 -7.94
C GLU A 76 16.36 -1.86 -7.90
N TYR A 77 15.77 -2.00 -6.71
CA TYR A 77 14.37 -2.36 -6.53
C TYR A 77 13.57 -1.23 -5.90
N THR A 78 12.28 -1.20 -6.20
CA THR A 78 11.31 -0.27 -5.63
C THR A 78 10.14 -1.02 -5.04
N ASP A 79 9.57 -0.41 -4.01
CA ASP A 79 8.38 -0.83 -3.30
C ASP A 79 7.25 0.12 -3.70
N LEU A 80 6.11 -0.42 -4.14
CA LEU A 80 4.97 0.34 -4.66
C LEU A 80 3.67 -0.18 -4.07
N LEU A 81 2.77 0.74 -3.73
CA LEU A 81 1.42 0.43 -3.24
C LEU A 81 0.39 0.90 -4.26
N GLN A 82 -0.68 0.12 -4.37
CA GLN A 82 -1.93 0.51 -4.99
C GLN A 82 -3.07 0.06 -4.08
N GLU A 83 -4.08 0.90 -3.94
CA GLU A 83 -5.25 0.63 -3.09
C GLU A 83 -6.52 0.73 -3.92
N TYR A 84 -7.38 -0.27 -3.78
CA TYR A 84 -8.64 -0.40 -4.51
C TYR A 84 -9.78 -0.61 -3.53
N PHE A 85 -10.87 0.12 -3.70
CA PHE A 85 -12.04 0.12 -2.83
C PHE A 85 -13.22 -0.44 -3.61
N VAL A 86 -13.85 -1.47 -3.08
CA VAL A 86 -14.98 -2.18 -3.70
C VAL A 86 -16.12 -2.23 -2.69
N PRO A 87 -17.39 -2.07 -3.10
CA PRO A 87 -18.52 -2.20 -2.18
C PRO A 87 -18.48 -3.54 -1.44
N LEU A 88 -18.84 -3.55 -0.16
CA LEU A 88 -18.80 -4.75 0.68
C LEU A 88 -19.49 -5.96 0.03
N HIS A 89 -20.67 -5.74 -0.56
CA HIS A 89 -21.48 -6.78 -1.21
C HIS A 89 -20.90 -7.28 -2.56
N LYS A 90 -19.92 -6.57 -3.14
CA LYS A 90 -19.21 -6.95 -4.37
C LYS A 90 -17.84 -7.60 -4.10
N PHE A 91 -17.49 -7.78 -2.84
CA PHE A 91 -16.23 -8.40 -2.43
C PHE A 91 -15.95 -9.76 -3.12
N PRO A 92 -16.89 -10.73 -3.15
CA PRO A 92 -16.63 -12.02 -3.80
C PRO A 92 -16.35 -11.88 -5.30
N GLU A 93 -17.13 -11.04 -6.00
CA GLU A 93 -16.98 -10.82 -7.43
C GLU A 93 -15.60 -10.22 -7.77
N PHE A 94 -15.08 -9.33 -6.92
CA PHE A 94 -13.75 -8.78 -7.11
C PHE A 94 -12.64 -9.79 -6.81
N VAL A 95 -12.81 -10.64 -5.78
CA VAL A 95 -11.86 -11.72 -5.47
C VAL A 95 -11.77 -12.71 -6.64
N ASP A 96 -12.91 -13.11 -7.21
CA ASP A 96 -12.95 -14.01 -8.37
C ASP A 96 -12.23 -13.39 -9.58
N PHE A 97 -12.43 -12.09 -9.82
CA PHE A 97 -11.70 -11.36 -10.84
C PHE A 97 -10.19 -11.40 -10.60
N LEU A 98 -9.74 -11.09 -9.39
CA LEU A 98 -8.31 -11.10 -9.06
C LEU A 98 -7.69 -12.49 -9.23
N GLN A 99 -8.40 -13.55 -8.86
CA GLN A 99 -7.95 -14.94 -9.05
C GLN A 99 -7.87 -15.33 -10.54
N SER A 100 -8.81 -14.87 -11.36
CA SER A 100 -8.81 -15.12 -12.81
C SER A 100 -7.69 -14.37 -13.54
N MET A 101 -7.18 -13.29 -12.93
CA MET A 101 -6.20 -12.41 -13.56
C MET A 101 -4.81 -13.03 -13.51
N LYS A 102 -4.28 -13.42 -14.67
CA LYS A 102 -2.84 -13.61 -14.85
C LYS A 102 -2.17 -12.24 -14.88
N LEU A 103 -1.83 -11.71 -13.72
CA LEU A 103 -1.05 -10.49 -13.61
C LEU A 103 0.30 -10.72 -14.29
N GLN A 104 0.65 -9.89 -15.28
CA GLN A 104 2.00 -9.89 -15.87
C GLN A 104 3.08 -9.66 -14.81
N ILE A 105 2.68 -9.04 -13.69
CA ILE A 105 3.49 -8.73 -12.52
C ILE A 105 3.15 -9.63 -11.31
N GLY A 106 2.54 -10.80 -11.53
CA GLY A 106 2.09 -11.68 -10.43
C GLY A 106 3.21 -12.01 -9.44
N ASP A 107 4.44 -12.21 -9.93
CA ASP A 107 5.60 -12.50 -9.08
C ASP A 107 6.09 -11.29 -8.26
N SER A 108 5.71 -10.09 -8.70
CA SER A 108 6.00 -8.81 -8.04
C SER A 108 4.96 -8.43 -6.99
N LEU A 109 3.78 -9.06 -6.99
CA LEU A 109 2.78 -8.88 -5.94
C LEU A 109 3.21 -9.66 -4.69
N MET A 110 3.53 -8.93 -3.64
CA MET A 110 4.11 -9.48 -2.42
C MET A 110 3.04 -9.82 -1.37
N ASN A 111 2.01 -8.98 -1.25
CA ASN A 111 0.84 -9.25 -0.42
C ASN A 111 -0.36 -8.39 -0.85
N ILE A 112 -1.54 -8.80 -0.38
CA ILE A 112 -2.75 -7.99 -0.38
C ILE A 112 -3.24 -7.90 1.07
N THR A 113 -3.39 -6.69 1.61
CA THR A 113 -4.05 -6.46 2.90
C THR A 113 -5.49 -6.02 2.67
N ILE A 114 -6.43 -6.66 3.37
CA ILE A 114 -7.86 -6.37 3.25
C ILE A 114 -8.29 -5.56 4.48
N ARG A 115 -9.03 -4.45 4.25
CA ARG A 115 -9.53 -3.57 5.32
C ARG A 115 -10.99 -3.23 5.09
N HIS A 116 -11.73 -3.11 6.17
CA HIS A 116 -13.07 -2.55 6.17
C HIS A 116 -12.99 -1.02 6.27
N VAL A 117 -13.75 -0.31 5.45
CA VAL A 117 -13.74 1.15 5.34
C VAL A 117 -15.17 1.68 5.36
N LEU A 118 -15.43 2.62 6.26
CA LEU A 118 -16.74 3.28 6.36
C LEU A 118 -16.89 4.36 5.30
N GLU A 119 -18.14 4.72 5.03
CA GLU A 119 -18.49 5.81 4.12
C GLU A 119 -17.85 7.14 4.55
N ASP A 120 -17.25 7.85 3.57
CA ASP A 120 -16.77 9.23 3.71
C ASP A 120 -17.76 10.18 3.03
N ARG A 121 -18.38 11.05 3.84
CA ARG A 121 -19.33 12.09 3.39
C ARG A 121 -18.75 13.50 3.42
N GLU A 122 -17.50 13.66 3.83
CA GLU A 122 -16.86 14.96 4.04
C GLU A 122 -16.00 15.36 2.83
N SER A 123 -15.23 14.43 2.27
CA SER A 123 -14.31 14.74 1.18
C SER A 123 -15.03 14.85 -0.17
N LEU A 124 -14.66 15.85 -0.98
CA LEU A 124 -15.13 15.94 -2.37
C LEU A 124 -14.54 14.83 -3.26
N LEU A 125 -13.27 14.49 -3.03
CA LEU A 125 -12.58 13.39 -3.72
C LEU A 125 -12.52 12.15 -2.81
N ASN A 126 -13.66 11.75 -2.27
CA ASN A 126 -13.79 10.59 -1.41
C ASN A 126 -13.62 9.28 -2.21
N TYR A 127 -12.91 8.31 -1.63
CA TYR A 127 -12.74 6.96 -2.19
C TYR A 127 -13.69 5.93 -1.55
N ALA A 128 -14.55 6.36 -0.62
CA ALA A 128 -15.48 5.50 0.09
C ALA A 128 -16.89 6.11 0.02
N HIS A 129 -17.58 5.87 -1.10
CA HIS A 129 -18.95 6.38 -1.35
C HIS A 129 -20.02 5.74 -0.47
N HIS A 130 -19.68 4.63 0.18
CA HIS A 130 -20.50 3.83 1.09
C HIS A 130 -19.54 2.88 1.84
N GLU A 131 -20.07 1.89 2.55
CA GLU A 131 -19.25 0.86 3.20
C GLU A 131 -18.48 0.02 2.16
N MET A 132 -17.15 0.09 2.22
CA MET A 132 -16.22 -0.50 1.25
C MET A 132 -15.29 -1.52 1.90
N ILE A 133 -14.78 -2.43 1.08
CA ILE A 133 -13.57 -3.20 1.36
C ILE A 133 -12.41 -2.61 0.55
N CYS A 134 -11.33 -2.26 1.25
CA CYS A 134 -10.08 -1.82 0.65
C CYS A 134 -9.12 -3.00 0.49
N PHE A 135 -8.57 -3.13 -0.72
CA PHE A 135 -7.50 -4.03 -1.10
C PHE A 135 -6.21 -3.24 -1.26
N VAL A 136 -5.35 -3.30 -0.24
CA VAL A 136 -4.01 -2.69 -0.27
C VAL A 136 -3.05 -3.69 -0.93
N MET A 137 -2.69 -3.45 -2.18
CA MET A 137 -1.81 -4.31 -2.95
C MET A 137 -0.38 -3.79 -2.89
N PHE A 138 0.52 -4.63 -2.36
CA PHE A 138 1.92 -4.30 -2.21
C PHE A 138 2.77 -5.00 -3.29
N PHE A 139 3.40 -4.20 -4.13
CA PHE A 139 4.28 -4.64 -5.21
C PHE A 139 5.73 -4.31 -4.90
N ARG A 140 6.62 -5.22 -5.26
CA ARG A 140 8.07 -5.00 -5.28
C ARG A 140 8.59 -5.36 -6.66
N GLY A 141 9.53 -4.60 -7.22
CA GLY A 141 10.11 -4.92 -8.53
C GLY A 141 11.29 -4.04 -8.92
N PRO A 142 11.97 -4.34 -10.03
CA PRO A 142 13.14 -3.58 -10.46
C PRO A 142 12.75 -2.16 -10.89
N LYS A 143 13.63 -1.19 -10.64
CA LYS A 143 13.50 0.19 -11.11
C LYS A 143 13.74 0.29 -12.62
N SER A 144 12.80 -0.22 -13.40
CA SER A 144 12.87 -0.19 -14.86
C SER A 144 11.58 0.39 -15.46
N ILE A 145 11.72 1.03 -16.62
CA ILE A 145 10.59 1.55 -17.41
C ILE A 145 9.62 0.41 -17.76
N ARG A 146 10.16 -0.77 -18.08
CA ARG A 146 9.35 -1.96 -18.38
C ARG A 146 8.47 -2.36 -17.19
N PHE A 147 9.05 -2.52 -16.01
CA PHE A 147 8.29 -2.87 -14.80
C PHE A 147 7.22 -1.83 -14.47
N ASP A 148 7.55 -0.53 -14.59
CA ASP A 148 6.59 0.55 -14.34
C ASP A 148 5.41 0.51 -15.33
N ASN A 149 5.67 0.21 -16.61
CA ASN A 149 4.63 0.06 -17.62
C ASN A 149 3.75 -1.18 -17.41
N ASP A 150 4.34 -2.32 -17.05
CA ASP A 150 3.61 -3.56 -16.78
C ASP A 150 2.70 -3.39 -15.54
N LEU A 151 3.20 -2.67 -14.52
CA LEU A 151 2.41 -2.30 -13.34
C LEU A 151 1.32 -1.29 -13.67
N LYS A 152 1.60 -0.29 -14.50
CA LYS A 152 0.58 0.65 -15.00
C LYS A 152 -0.57 -0.07 -15.70
N GLN A 153 -0.27 -0.98 -16.63
CA GLN A 153 -1.30 -1.73 -17.37
C GLN A 153 -2.13 -2.60 -16.42
N SER A 154 -1.47 -3.28 -15.48
CA SER A 154 -2.15 -4.10 -14.46
C SER A 154 -3.05 -3.24 -13.57
N ALA A 155 -2.55 -2.10 -13.10
CA ALA A 155 -3.30 -1.17 -12.26
C ALA A 155 -4.52 -0.58 -12.98
N GLN A 156 -4.38 -0.20 -14.25
CA GLN A 156 -5.49 0.28 -15.08
C GLN A 156 -6.53 -0.82 -15.30
N LYS A 157 -6.13 -2.07 -15.55
CA LYS A 157 -7.07 -3.18 -15.73
C LYS A 157 -7.82 -3.51 -14.44
N ILE A 158 -7.15 -3.49 -13.29
CA ILE A 158 -7.80 -3.64 -11.98
C ILE A 158 -8.77 -2.48 -11.74
N THR A 159 -8.33 -1.24 -11.99
CA THR A 159 -9.17 -0.05 -11.83
C THR A 159 -10.44 -0.13 -12.68
N ASN A 160 -10.34 -0.60 -13.93
CA ASN A 160 -11.53 -0.81 -14.77
C ASN A 160 -12.55 -1.74 -14.11
N LYS A 161 -12.11 -2.89 -13.59
CA LYS A 161 -13.03 -3.81 -12.89
C LYS A 161 -13.59 -3.19 -11.63
N VAL A 162 -12.76 -2.48 -10.86
CA VAL A 162 -13.22 -1.79 -9.65
C VAL A 162 -14.31 -0.77 -9.97
N LEU A 163 -14.16 -0.01 -11.06
CA LEU A 163 -15.16 0.95 -11.54
C LEU A 163 -16.43 0.27 -12.07
N GLU A 164 -16.34 -0.91 -12.69
CA GLU A 164 -17.50 -1.72 -13.08
C GLU A 164 -18.30 -2.23 -11.87
N LEU A 165 -17.66 -2.31 -10.70
CA LEU A 165 -18.26 -2.70 -9.43
C LEU A 165 -18.69 -1.51 -8.58
N ASP A 166 -18.80 -0.31 -9.15
CA ASP A 166 -19.12 0.93 -8.42
C ASP A 166 -18.11 1.26 -7.29
N GLY A 167 -16.87 0.82 -7.46
CA GLY A 167 -15.75 1.09 -6.57
C GLY A 167 -14.90 2.29 -6.99
N SER A 168 -13.78 2.48 -6.29
CA SER A 168 -12.78 3.51 -6.59
C SER A 168 -11.37 3.07 -6.17
N TYR A 169 -10.37 3.93 -6.27
CA TYR A 169 -8.98 3.62 -5.90
C TYR A 169 -8.41 4.69 -4.97
N TYR A 170 -7.12 4.63 -4.60
CA TYR A 170 -6.48 5.66 -3.78
C TYR A 170 -5.63 6.59 -4.64
N LEU A 171 -5.87 7.91 -4.56
CA LEU A 171 -5.20 8.92 -5.40
C LEU A 171 -3.71 9.17 -5.11
N PRO A 172 -3.24 9.25 -3.85
CA PRO A 172 -1.89 9.73 -3.54
C PRO A 172 -0.73 8.86 -4.02
N TYR A 173 -1.00 7.66 -4.52
CA TYR A 173 0.05 6.79 -5.05
C TYR A 173 0.45 7.16 -6.48
N ARG A 174 1.30 6.32 -7.08
CA ARG A 174 1.79 6.53 -8.43
C ARG A 174 0.59 6.62 -9.39
N PRO A 175 0.45 7.72 -10.16
CA PRO A 175 -0.77 8.03 -10.92
C PRO A 175 -0.84 7.22 -12.21
N TYR A 176 -1.19 5.95 -12.09
CA TYR A 176 -1.28 5.03 -13.22
C TYR A 176 -2.59 5.12 -13.99
N GLN A 177 -3.67 5.45 -13.30
CA GLN A 177 -5.01 5.51 -13.86
C GLN A 177 -5.10 6.58 -14.95
N THR A 178 -5.95 6.36 -15.94
CA THR A 178 -6.23 7.33 -16.99
C THR A 178 -7.15 8.45 -16.49
N SER A 179 -7.24 9.56 -17.23
CA SER A 179 -8.19 10.64 -16.91
C SER A 179 -9.64 10.13 -16.88
N ASP A 180 -10.05 9.29 -17.84
CA ASP A 180 -11.39 8.68 -17.84
C ASP A 180 -11.66 7.88 -16.56
N GLN A 181 -10.71 7.04 -16.14
CA GLN A 181 -10.83 6.26 -14.91
C GLN A 181 -10.91 7.15 -13.67
N PHE A 182 -10.15 8.24 -13.65
CA PHE A 182 -10.21 9.23 -12.58
C PHE A 182 -11.59 9.91 -12.52
N GLU A 183 -12.09 10.40 -13.65
CA GLU A 183 -13.38 11.09 -13.72
C GLU A 183 -14.55 10.19 -13.33
N ARG A 184 -14.48 8.90 -13.70
CA ARG A 184 -15.46 7.88 -13.29
C ARG A 184 -15.39 7.55 -11.79
N ALA A 185 -14.18 7.46 -11.21
CA ALA A 185 -14.00 7.20 -9.78
C ALA A 185 -14.45 8.38 -8.91
N TYR A 186 -14.23 9.61 -9.38
CA TYR A 186 -14.36 10.84 -8.59
C TYR A 186 -15.29 11.84 -9.27
N THR A 187 -16.58 11.56 -9.29
CA THR A 187 -17.60 12.34 -10.02
C THR A 187 -17.68 13.82 -9.61
N LYS A 188 -17.27 14.18 -8.38
CA LYS A 188 -17.23 15.57 -7.88
C LYS A 188 -15.92 16.31 -8.23
N PHE A 189 -15.06 15.77 -9.07
CA PHE A 189 -13.77 16.41 -9.41
C PHE A 189 -13.91 17.82 -10.00
N LYS A 190 -14.99 18.10 -10.76
CA LYS A 190 -15.25 19.43 -11.33
C LYS A 190 -15.56 20.46 -10.24
N GLU A 191 -16.29 20.06 -9.21
CA GLU A 191 -16.56 20.92 -8.04
C GLU A 191 -15.26 21.19 -7.27
N PHE A 192 -14.45 20.15 -7.05
CA PHE A 192 -13.12 20.30 -6.46
C PHE A 192 -12.26 21.30 -7.25
N LYS A 193 -12.20 21.18 -8.58
CA LYS A 193 -11.45 22.09 -9.46
C LYS A 193 -11.94 23.53 -9.33
N LYS A 194 -13.27 23.76 -9.32
CA LYS A 194 -13.85 25.10 -9.13
C LYS A 194 -13.45 25.72 -7.78
N ILE A 195 -13.47 24.94 -6.71
CA ILE A 195 -13.05 25.39 -5.38
C ILE A 195 -11.55 25.70 -5.38
N LYS A 196 -10.73 24.81 -5.97
CA LYS A 196 -9.28 25.03 -6.11
C LYS A 196 -8.98 26.34 -6.83
N SER A 197 -9.61 26.63 -7.96
CA SER A 197 -9.40 27.90 -8.68
C SER A 197 -9.85 29.13 -7.89
N LYS A 198 -10.85 29.01 -7.02
CA LYS A 198 -11.29 30.11 -6.14
C LYS A 198 -10.25 30.45 -5.08
N TYR A 199 -9.65 29.43 -4.45
CA TYR A 199 -8.77 29.62 -3.29
C TYR A 199 -7.27 29.63 -3.63
N ASP A 200 -6.89 29.12 -4.80
CA ASP A 200 -5.52 29.17 -5.32
C ASP A 200 -5.54 29.47 -6.83
N PRO A 201 -5.93 30.70 -7.22
CA PRO A 201 -6.07 31.11 -8.62
C PRO A 201 -4.73 31.18 -9.38
N GLY A 202 -3.60 31.23 -8.67
CA GLY A 202 -2.27 31.23 -9.25
C GLY A 202 -1.64 29.84 -9.39
N ASP A 203 -2.39 28.78 -9.06
CA ASP A 203 -1.90 27.40 -9.05
C ASP A 203 -0.56 27.23 -8.31
N LEU A 204 -0.44 27.86 -7.13
CA LEU A 204 0.75 27.73 -6.28
C LEU A 204 0.87 26.31 -5.71
N PHE A 205 -0.26 25.71 -5.34
CA PHE A 205 -0.33 24.38 -4.73
C PHE A 205 -0.64 23.31 -5.78
N ILE A 206 0.38 22.94 -6.56
CA ILE A 206 0.31 21.88 -7.57
C ILE A 206 1.26 20.72 -7.24
N ASN A 207 0.80 19.51 -7.52
CA ASN A 207 1.61 18.29 -7.42
C ASN A 207 1.39 17.42 -8.67
N GLN A 208 2.02 16.24 -8.71
CA GLN A 208 1.90 15.35 -9.86
C GLN A 208 0.46 14.84 -10.08
N PHE A 209 -0.31 14.61 -9.01
CA PHE A 209 -1.72 14.25 -9.12
C PHE A 209 -2.51 15.35 -9.85
N TYR A 210 -2.35 16.60 -9.41
CA TYR A 210 -3.05 17.74 -10.02
C TYR A 210 -2.66 17.89 -11.50
N LYS A 211 -1.36 17.82 -11.81
CA LYS A 211 -0.83 17.87 -13.18
C LYS A 211 -1.39 16.75 -14.07
N ASN A 212 -1.59 15.55 -13.52
CA ASN A 212 -2.03 14.40 -14.30
C ASN A 212 -3.53 14.38 -14.57
N TYR A 213 -4.35 14.89 -13.64
CA TYR A 213 -5.79 14.66 -13.68
C TYR A 213 -6.65 15.92 -13.73
N LEU A 214 -6.14 17.06 -13.27
CA LEU A 214 -6.94 18.27 -13.05
C LEU A 214 -6.43 19.49 -13.82
N TYR A 215 -5.15 19.49 -14.17
CA TYR A 215 -4.50 20.57 -14.89
C TYR A 215 -4.92 20.57 -16.37
N GLU A 216 -5.43 21.70 -16.83
CA GLU A 216 -5.61 22.00 -18.25
C GLU A 216 -4.60 23.10 -18.58
N ALA A 217 -3.69 22.84 -19.52
CA ALA A 217 -2.80 23.89 -20.00
C ALA A 217 -3.66 24.94 -20.73
N MET A 218 -3.57 26.19 -20.28
CA MET A 218 -4.12 27.35 -21.00
C MET A 218 -3.35 27.62 -22.28
#